data_AF-A0A946N5P6-F1
#
_entry.id   AF-A0A946N5P6-F1
#
_cell.length_a   1.000
_cell.length_b   1.000
_cell.length_c   1.000
_cell.angle_alpha   90.00
_cell.angle_beta   90.00
_cell.angle_gamma   90.00
#
_symmetry.space_group_name_H-M   'P 1'
#
loop_
_entity.id
_entity.type
_entity.pdbx_description
1 polymer ?
#
loop_
_entity_poly.entity_id
_entity_poly.type
_entity_poly.pdbx_seq_one_letter_code
_entity_poly.pdbx_strand_id
1 'polypeptide(L)'
;MLHRESLFDRTMAPLRRALFGTSEGDTQGAELNDAGIEKLKQRIEDCLDRRGGDVSARAGAAELGHFYLELGPEGRRRFLLLLATDYGVDRERVDKAMAALQAMETGADTGRAERELRAALVHRRVALLTQFNALPQGVKFLVDMRAEILSLLGEEPSLRPLNDDLR
;
A
#
# COMPACT_ATOMS: atom_id res chain seq x y z
N MET A 1 14.06 -27.38 8.41
CA MET A 1 13.59 -26.04 7.98
C MET A 1 12.10 -25.98 8.26
N LEU A 2 11.69 -25.31 9.34
CA LEU A 2 10.32 -25.33 9.83
C LEU A 2 9.47 -24.23 9.16
N HIS A 3 8.39 -24.68 8.54
CA HIS A 3 7.26 -23.98 7.96
C HIS A 3 6.85 -22.67 8.68
N ARG A 4 7.31 -21.50 8.20
CA ARG A 4 6.77 -20.19 8.62
C ARG A 4 5.43 -19.83 7.95
N GLU A 5 5.07 -20.50 6.85
CA GLU A 5 3.87 -20.17 6.06
C GLU A 5 2.54 -20.40 6.81
N SER A 6 2.50 -21.26 7.84
CA SER A 6 1.24 -21.61 8.52
C SER A 6 0.77 -20.59 9.57
N LEU A 7 1.63 -19.73 10.10
CA LEU A 7 1.24 -18.81 11.19
C LEU A 7 0.51 -17.56 10.68
N PHE A 8 0.96 -16.98 9.56
CA PHE A 8 0.37 -15.77 8.99
C PHE A 8 -0.97 -16.03 8.28
N ASP A 9 -1.07 -17.15 7.57
CA ASP A 9 -2.35 -17.55 6.95
C ASP A 9 -3.44 -17.77 8.02
N ARG A 10 -3.05 -18.27 9.21
CA ARG A 10 -3.96 -18.44 10.34
C ARG A 10 -4.41 -17.12 10.97
N THR A 11 -3.55 -16.09 10.99
CA THR A 11 -3.94 -14.77 11.52
C THR A 11 -4.83 -14.00 10.55
N MET A 12 -4.64 -14.22 9.25
CA MET A 12 -5.38 -13.56 8.18
C MET A 12 -6.70 -14.25 7.81
N ALA A 13 -6.84 -15.56 8.02
CA ALA A 13 -8.09 -16.27 7.73
C ALA A 13 -9.34 -15.75 8.49
N PRO A 14 -9.26 -15.47 9.82
CA PRO A 14 -10.36 -14.82 10.54
C PRO A 14 -10.65 -13.41 10.03
N LEU A 15 -9.60 -12.68 9.64
CA LEU A 15 -9.72 -11.33 9.10
C LEU A 15 -10.44 -11.33 7.74
N ARG A 16 -10.04 -12.22 6.82
CA ARG A 16 -10.69 -12.43 5.52
C ARG A 16 -12.19 -12.66 5.69
N ARG A 17 -12.56 -13.53 6.64
CA ARG A 17 -13.96 -13.84 6.95
C ARG A 17 -14.72 -12.63 7.52
N ALA A 18 -14.12 -11.91 8.45
CA ALA A 18 -14.74 -10.77 9.13
C ALA A 18 -14.94 -9.55 8.21
N LEU A 19 -14.02 -9.35 7.26
CA LEU A 19 -14.04 -8.25 6.32
C LEU A 19 -14.90 -8.51 5.09
N PHE A 20 -14.84 -9.73 4.55
CA PHE A 20 -15.20 -9.97 3.15
C PHE A 20 -16.06 -11.24 2.94
N GLY A 21 -16.47 -11.94 4.00
CA GLY A 21 -17.35 -13.12 3.90
C GLY A 21 -16.60 -14.44 3.62
N THR A 22 -17.35 -15.53 3.40
CA THR A 22 -16.80 -16.87 3.12
C THR A 22 -16.67 -17.09 1.62
N SER A 23 -15.44 -17.07 1.11
CA SER A 23 -15.10 -17.66 -0.19
C SER A 23 -14.48 -19.04 0.06
N GLU A 24 -15.22 -20.10 -0.27
CA GLU A 24 -14.75 -21.49 -0.27
C GLU A 24 -14.01 -21.74 -1.59
N GLY A 25 -12.71 -21.47 -1.58
CA GLY A 25 -11.80 -21.80 -2.67
C GLY A 25 -10.47 -22.24 -2.06
N ASP A 26 -10.10 -23.48 -2.35
CA ASP A 26 -8.88 -24.16 -1.92
C ASP A 26 -7.65 -23.30 -2.27
N THR A 27 -6.99 -22.74 -1.25
CA THR A 27 -5.86 -21.80 -1.40
C THR A 27 -4.58 -22.54 -1.79
N GLN A 28 -4.47 -22.96 -3.05
CA GLN A 28 -3.20 -22.86 -3.77
C GLN A 28 -3.05 -21.39 -4.15
N GLY A 29 -2.37 -20.63 -3.29
CA GLY A 29 -2.27 -19.18 -3.38
C GLY A 29 -1.88 -18.74 -4.78
N ALA A 30 -2.67 -17.86 -5.38
CA ALA A 30 -2.42 -17.37 -6.74
C ALA A 30 -1.02 -16.74 -6.80
N GLU A 31 -0.15 -17.28 -7.64
CA GLU A 31 1.16 -16.70 -7.89
C GLU A 31 0.98 -15.38 -8.67
N LEU A 32 1.51 -14.31 -8.11
CA LEU A 32 1.46 -12.99 -8.72
C LEU A 32 2.51 -12.90 -9.83
N ASN A 33 2.19 -13.36 -11.04
CA ASN A 33 3.10 -13.29 -12.19
C ASN A 33 3.26 -11.84 -12.71
N ASP A 34 4.16 -11.62 -13.68
CA ASP A 34 4.47 -10.26 -14.16
C ASP A 34 3.28 -9.55 -14.80
N ALA A 35 2.42 -10.28 -15.52
CA ALA A 35 1.16 -9.74 -16.03
C ALA A 35 0.17 -9.38 -14.90
N GLY A 36 0.22 -10.12 -13.79
CA GLY A 36 -0.52 -9.83 -12.56
C GLY A 36 -0.01 -8.58 -11.86
N ILE A 37 1.30 -8.34 -11.86
CA ILE A 37 1.92 -7.13 -11.31
C ILE A 37 1.46 -5.89 -12.08
N GLU A 38 1.40 -5.95 -13.41
CA GLU A 38 0.96 -4.80 -14.21
C GLU A 38 -0.53 -4.48 -13.96
N LYS A 39 -1.38 -5.50 -13.88
CA LYS A 39 -2.78 -5.34 -13.48
C LYS A 39 -2.92 -4.79 -12.05
N LEU A 40 -2.06 -5.23 -11.14
CA LEU A 40 -2.02 -4.74 -9.77
C LEU A 40 -1.63 -3.25 -9.74
N LYS A 41 -0.62 -2.84 -10.51
CA LYS A 41 -0.22 -1.44 -10.65
C LYS A 41 -1.40 -0.58 -11.11
N GLN A 42 -2.09 -1.00 -12.16
CA GLN A 42 -3.28 -0.31 -12.66
C GLN A 42 -4.36 -0.14 -11.59
N ARG A 43 -4.65 -1.21 -10.82
CA ARG A 43 -5.62 -1.14 -9.71
C ARG A 43 -5.19 -0.19 -8.60
N ILE A 44 -3.89 -0.16 -8.25
CA ILE A 44 -3.37 0.77 -7.24
C ILE A 44 -3.49 2.21 -7.76
N GLU A 45 -3.15 2.46 -9.02
CA GLU A 45 -3.28 3.78 -9.66
C GLU A 45 -4.75 4.25 -9.67
N ASP A 46 -5.68 3.39 -10.06
CA ASP A 46 -7.12 3.70 -10.03
C ASP A 46 -7.61 4.05 -8.61
N CYS A 47 -7.08 3.36 -7.59
CA CYS A 47 -7.37 3.61 -6.18
C CYS A 47 -6.76 4.94 -5.67
N LEU A 48 -5.58 5.32 -6.17
CA LEU A 48 -4.89 6.55 -5.80
C LEU A 48 -5.47 7.79 -6.50
N ASP A 49 -5.89 7.67 -7.76
CA ASP A 49 -6.42 8.78 -8.56
C ASP A 49 -7.80 9.28 -8.09
N ARG A 50 -8.45 8.57 -7.16
CA ARG A 50 -9.83 8.85 -6.68
C ARG A 50 -10.82 9.09 -7.83
N ARG A 51 -10.65 8.40 -8.96
CA ARG A 51 -11.59 8.44 -10.09
C ARG A 51 -12.94 7.90 -9.59
N GLY A 52 -13.84 8.79 -9.15
CA GLY A 52 -15.17 8.47 -8.60
C GLY A 52 -15.48 8.95 -7.18
N GLY A 53 -14.60 9.73 -6.54
CA GLY A 53 -14.83 10.29 -5.19
C GLY A 53 -14.61 9.30 -4.04
N ASP A 54 -14.89 9.73 -2.80
CA ASP A 54 -14.51 9.01 -1.56
C ASP A 54 -15.13 7.60 -1.45
N VAL A 55 -16.34 7.40 -2.00
CA VAL A 55 -17.02 6.10 -2.01
C VAL A 55 -16.34 5.12 -2.97
N SER A 56 -15.93 5.60 -4.16
CA SER A 56 -15.21 4.80 -5.16
C SER A 56 -13.82 4.39 -4.66
N ALA A 57 -13.12 5.32 -4.00
CA ALA A 57 -11.81 5.05 -3.38
C ALA A 57 -11.92 3.93 -2.32
N ARG A 58 -12.94 3.99 -1.45
CA ARG A 58 -13.15 2.96 -0.42
C ARG A 58 -13.46 1.58 -1.02
N ALA A 59 -14.24 1.53 -2.10
CA ALA A 59 -14.51 0.28 -2.82
C ALA A 59 -13.23 -0.30 -3.43
N GLY A 60 -12.42 0.54 -4.11
CA GLY A 60 -11.13 0.13 -4.68
C GLY A 60 -10.14 -0.37 -3.61
N ALA A 61 -10.08 0.29 -2.46
CA ALA A 61 -9.26 -0.18 -1.33
C ALA A 61 -9.78 -1.53 -0.77
N ALA A 62 -11.09 -1.73 -0.69
CA ALA A 62 -11.65 -3.02 -0.26
C ALA A 62 -11.29 -4.15 -1.24
N GLU A 63 -11.42 -3.91 -2.55
CA GLU A 63 -11.04 -4.87 -3.59
C GLU A 63 -9.54 -5.19 -3.58
N LEU A 64 -8.69 -4.18 -3.40
CA LEU A 64 -7.25 -4.37 -3.31
C LEU A 64 -6.86 -5.15 -2.05
N GLY A 65 -7.52 -4.87 -0.93
CA GLY A 65 -7.34 -5.61 0.32
C GLY A 65 -7.80 -7.06 0.19
N HIS A 66 -8.91 -7.31 -0.50
CA HIS A 66 -9.38 -8.66 -0.80
C HIS A 66 -8.37 -9.42 -1.65
N PHE A 67 -7.91 -8.81 -2.75
CA PHE A 67 -6.87 -9.38 -3.60
C PHE A 67 -5.62 -9.75 -2.80
N TYR A 68 -5.15 -8.86 -1.92
CA TYR A 68 -4.01 -9.14 -1.04
C TYR A 68 -4.20 -10.40 -0.18
N LEU A 69 -5.40 -10.58 0.39
CA LEU A 69 -5.71 -11.72 1.26
C LEU A 69 -5.90 -13.05 0.50
N GLU A 70 -6.12 -13.01 -0.81
CA GLU A 70 -6.21 -14.19 -1.66
C GLU A 70 -4.84 -14.68 -2.16
N LEU A 71 -3.83 -13.82 -2.11
CA LEU A 71 -2.48 -14.16 -2.51
C LEU A 71 -1.84 -15.14 -1.53
N GLY A 72 -1.04 -16.06 -2.09
CA GLY A 72 -0.10 -16.87 -1.31
C GLY A 72 1.07 -16.04 -0.76
N PRO A 73 1.91 -16.62 0.11
CA PRO A 73 3.02 -15.92 0.75
C PRO A 73 3.95 -15.17 -0.23
N GLU A 74 4.34 -15.80 -1.33
CA GLU A 74 5.20 -15.14 -2.33
C GLU A 74 4.49 -14.00 -3.07
N GLY A 75 3.19 -14.17 -3.37
CA GLY A 75 2.37 -13.11 -3.97
C GLY A 75 2.26 -11.89 -3.05
N ARG A 76 2.02 -12.12 -1.75
CA ARG A 76 1.98 -11.05 -0.74
C ARG A 76 3.33 -10.37 -0.59
N ARG A 77 4.43 -11.12 -0.55
CA ARG A 77 5.79 -10.55 -0.56
C ARG A 77 6.00 -9.62 -1.76
N ARG A 78 5.65 -10.06 -2.98
CA ARG A 78 5.75 -9.24 -4.20
C ARG A 78 4.87 -7.98 -4.13
N PHE A 79 3.65 -8.09 -3.61
CA PHE A 79 2.75 -6.96 -3.41
C PHE A 79 3.35 -5.92 -2.45
N LEU A 80 3.89 -6.36 -1.32
CA LEU A 80 4.50 -5.48 -0.32
C LEU A 80 5.75 -4.79 -0.88
N LEU A 81 6.58 -5.54 -1.61
CA LEU A 81 7.76 -4.99 -2.28
C LEU A 81 7.38 -3.92 -3.30
N LEU A 82 6.37 -4.20 -4.12
CA LEU A 82 5.84 -3.24 -5.09
C LEU A 82 5.42 -1.92 -4.41
N LEU A 83 4.68 -1.99 -3.30
CA LEU A 83 4.29 -0.79 -2.55
C LEU A 83 5.50 -0.05 -1.97
N ALA A 84 6.50 -0.78 -1.47
CA ALA A 84 7.68 -0.19 -0.89
C ALA A 84 8.57 0.53 -1.93
N THR A 85 8.71 -0.04 -3.13
CA THR A 85 9.61 0.47 -4.18
C THR A 85 8.94 1.45 -5.14
N ASP A 86 7.76 1.12 -5.65
CA ASP A 86 7.15 1.85 -6.79
C ASP A 86 6.20 2.96 -6.32
N TYR A 87 5.67 2.84 -5.10
CA TYR A 87 4.69 3.78 -4.52
C TYR A 87 5.28 4.64 -3.39
N GLY A 88 6.57 4.95 -3.48
CA GLY A 88 7.27 5.88 -2.60
C GLY A 88 7.02 7.36 -2.92
N VAL A 89 8.03 8.18 -2.66
CA VAL A 89 7.99 9.62 -2.97
C VAL A 89 8.14 9.77 -4.48
N ASP A 90 7.23 10.53 -5.09
CA ASP A 90 7.36 10.94 -6.48
C ASP A 90 8.47 12.00 -6.59
N ARG A 91 9.66 11.55 -7.00
CA ARG A 91 10.85 12.39 -7.12
C ARG A 91 10.66 13.51 -8.13
N GLU A 92 9.99 13.23 -9.24
CA GLU A 92 9.72 14.24 -10.26
C GLU A 92 8.79 15.34 -9.71
N ARG A 93 7.77 14.96 -8.95
CA ARG A 93 6.88 15.92 -8.28
C ARG A 93 7.62 16.74 -7.22
N VAL A 94 8.52 16.13 -6.45
CA VAL A 94 9.36 16.83 -5.47
C VAL A 94 10.29 17.83 -6.16
N ASP A 95 10.98 17.42 -7.22
CA ASP A 95 11.91 18.28 -7.95
C ASP A 95 11.18 19.50 -8.54
N LYS A 96 9.99 19.30 -9.11
CA LYS A 96 9.12 20.38 -9.58
C LYS A 96 8.70 21.33 -8.45
N ALA A 97 8.31 20.79 -7.29
CA ALA A 97 7.90 21.61 -6.15
C ALA A 97 9.08 22.39 -5.55
N MET A 98 10.28 21.79 -5.50
CA MET A 98 11.50 22.45 -5.07
C MET A 98 11.91 23.57 -6.02
N ALA A 99 11.89 23.32 -7.34
CA ALA A 99 12.20 24.34 -8.34
C ALA A 99 11.21 25.51 -8.27
N ALA A 100 9.92 25.23 -8.06
CA ALA A 100 8.91 26.26 -7.89
C ALA A 100 9.16 27.14 -6.65
N LEU A 101 9.55 26.52 -5.53
CA LEU A 101 9.89 27.25 -4.30
C LEU A 101 11.18 28.07 -4.44
N GLN A 102 12.20 27.53 -5.11
CA GLN A 102 13.47 28.23 -5.35
C GLN A 102 13.35 29.41 -6.31
N ALA A 103 12.39 29.37 -7.25
CA ALA A 103 12.15 30.44 -8.21
C ALA A 103 11.38 31.63 -7.62
N MET A 104 10.92 31.56 -6.36
CA MET A 104 10.17 32.64 -5.74
C MET A 104 11.08 33.80 -5.33
N GLU A 105 10.59 35.03 -5.51
CA GLU A 105 11.30 36.23 -5.10
C GLU A 105 11.39 36.35 -3.57
N THR A 106 12.47 36.96 -3.09
CA THR A 106 12.66 37.25 -1.67
C THR A 106 11.52 38.13 -1.14
N GLY A 107 10.70 37.59 -0.23
CA GLY A 107 9.54 38.29 0.36
C GLY A 107 8.18 37.91 -0.24
N ALA A 108 8.14 37.03 -1.25
CA ALA A 108 6.90 36.46 -1.76
C ALA A 108 6.25 35.51 -0.72
N ASP A 109 4.92 35.35 -0.78
CA ASP A 109 4.19 34.38 0.06
C ASP A 109 4.51 32.95 -0.39
N THR A 110 5.47 32.31 0.29
CA THR A 110 5.92 30.93 0.05
C THR A 110 4.93 29.88 0.50
N GLY A 111 3.86 30.26 1.22
CA GLY A 111 2.99 29.30 1.91
C GLY A 111 2.35 28.28 0.96
N ARG A 112 2.01 28.67 -0.27
CA ARG A 112 1.49 27.72 -1.27
C ARG A 112 2.57 26.74 -1.73
N ALA A 113 3.76 27.23 -2.09
CA ALA A 113 4.85 26.39 -2.57
C ALA A 113 5.35 25.41 -1.48
N GLU A 114 5.40 25.85 -0.23
CA GLU A 114 5.72 24.98 0.91
C GLU A 114 4.68 23.89 1.13
N ARG A 115 3.38 24.21 0.97
CA ARG A 115 2.31 23.20 1.04
C ARG A 115 2.41 22.18 -0.08
N GLU A 116 2.73 22.60 -1.30
CA GLU A 116 2.93 21.70 -2.43
C GLU A 116 4.16 20.81 -2.23
N LEU A 117 5.28 21.36 -1.76
CA LEU A 117 6.47 20.56 -1.42
C LEU A 117 6.17 19.55 -0.32
N ARG A 118 5.45 19.96 0.74
CA ARG A 118 5.01 19.04 1.79
C ARG A 118 4.14 17.92 1.21
N ALA A 119 3.19 18.23 0.33
CA ALA A 119 2.32 17.24 -0.30
C ALA A 119 3.07 16.31 -1.26
N ALA A 120 4.13 16.79 -1.92
CA ALA A 120 4.98 16.00 -2.80
C ALA A 120 5.88 15.01 -2.03
N LEU A 121 6.31 15.37 -0.82
CA LEU A 121 7.15 14.53 0.04
C LEU A 121 6.40 13.37 0.71
N VAL A 122 5.06 13.37 0.69
CA VAL A 122 4.27 12.25 1.21
C VAL A 122 4.36 11.08 0.24
N HIS A 123 4.76 9.89 0.73
CA HIS A 123 4.78 8.68 -0.08
C HIS A 123 3.38 8.38 -0.65
N ARG A 124 3.30 8.02 -1.94
CA ARG A 124 2.02 7.73 -2.61
C ARG A 124 1.24 6.62 -1.91
N ARG A 125 1.93 5.59 -1.39
CA ARG A 125 1.34 4.50 -0.63
C ARG A 125 0.64 4.92 0.67
N VAL A 126 1.00 6.05 1.29
CA VAL A 126 0.32 6.53 2.52
C VAL A 126 -1.16 6.82 2.27
N ALA A 127 -1.50 7.33 1.09
CA ALA A 127 -2.90 7.51 0.70
C ALA A 127 -3.65 6.17 0.66
N LEU A 128 -3.04 5.12 0.12
CA LEU A 128 -3.62 3.77 0.09
C LEU A 128 -3.77 3.19 1.51
N LEU A 129 -2.74 3.30 2.35
CA LEU A 129 -2.79 2.83 3.75
C LEU A 129 -3.90 3.55 4.54
N THR A 130 -4.10 4.85 4.28
CA THR A 130 -5.19 5.63 4.88
C THR A 130 -6.56 5.12 4.44
N GLN A 131 -6.71 4.75 3.16
CA GLN A 131 -7.95 4.17 2.65
C GLN A 131 -8.23 2.79 3.25
N PHE A 132 -7.21 1.95 3.44
CA PHE A 132 -7.36 0.69 4.17
C PHE A 132 -7.82 0.91 5.61
N ASN A 133 -7.26 1.89 6.32
CA ASN A 133 -7.68 2.22 7.69
C ASN A 133 -9.17 2.60 7.77
N ALA A 134 -9.70 3.25 6.72
CA ALA A 134 -11.10 3.62 6.65
C ALA A 134 -12.05 2.42 6.44
N LEU A 135 -11.58 1.22 6.09
CA LEU A 135 -12.43 0.03 5.94
C LEU A 135 -12.94 -0.48 7.31
N PRO A 136 -14.09 -1.17 7.37
CA PRO A 136 -14.41 -2.02 8.53
C PRO A 136 -13.21 -2.92 8.84
N GLN A 137 -12.82 -3.16 10.09
CA GLN A 137 -11.59 -3.91 10.48
C GLN A 137 -10.27 -3.48 9.79
N GLY A 138 -10.22 -2.30 9.15
CA GLY A 138 -9.06 -1.79 8.43
C GLY A 138 -7.81 -1.65 9.29
N VAL A 139 -7.98 -1.24 10.55
CA VAL A 139 -6.88 -1.18 11.53
C VAL A 139 -6.28 -2.57 11.76
N LYS A 140 -7.10 -3.60 11.96
CA LYS A 140 -6.60 -4.97 12.16
C LYS A 140 -5.87 -5.47 10.92
N PHE A 141 -6.40 -5.17 9.73
CA PHE A 141 -5.72 -5.49 8.47
C PHE A 141 -4.32 -4.87 8.38
N LEU A 142 -4.18 -3.58 8.71
CA LEU A 142 -2.87 -2.92 8.70
C LEU A 142 -1.92 -3.47 9.77
N VAL A 143 -2.44 -3.83 10.95
CA VAL A 143 -1.64 -4.47 12.01
C VAL A 143 -1.12 -5.83 11.56
N ASP A 144 -1.97 -6.66 10.95
CA ASP A 144 -1.57 -7.99 10.47
C ASP A 144 -0.60 -7.86 9.28
N MET A 145 -0.83 -6.92 8.35
CA MET A 145 0.10 -6.59 7.27
C MET A 145 1.47 -6.15 7.80
N ARG A 146 1.50 -5.30 8.83
CA ARG A 146 2.75 -4.87 9.47
C ARG A 146 3.48 -6.05 10.12
N ALA A 147 2.77 -6.96 10.77
CA ALA A 147 3.37 -8.16 11.34
C ALA A 147 4.03 -9.03 10.26
N GLU A 148 3.40 -9.14 9.09
CA GLU A 148 3.96 -9.84 7.92
C GLU A 148 5.22 -9.14 7.39
N ILE A 149 5.19 -7.80 7.23
CA ILE A 149 6.37 -7.01 6.83
C ILE A 149 7.53 -7.23 7.80
N LEU A 150 7.29 -7.13 9.11
CA LEU A 150 8.33 -7.34 10.15
C LEU A 150 8.98 -8.72 10.03
N SER A 151 8.20 -9.73 9.62
CA SER A 151 8.69 -11.09 9.44
C SER A 151 9.61 -11.25 8.22
N LEU A 152 9.43 -10.39 7.20
CA LEU A 152 10.17 -10.40 5.94
C LEU A 152 11.40 -9.48 5.95
N LEU A 153 11.49 -8.51 6.86
CA LEU A 153 12.58 -7.50 6.90
C LEU A 153 13.99 -8.07 6.94
N GLY A 154 14.18 -9.27 7.48
CA GLY A 154 15.50 -9.94 7.50
C GLY A 154 15.99 -10.34 6.10
N GLU A 155 15.06 -10.66 5.20
CA GLU A 155 15.32 -11.09 3.82
C GLU A 155 15.12 -9.94 2.83
N GLU A 156 14.17 -9.03 3.12
CA GLU A 156 13.79 -7.90 2.29
C GLU A 156 13.95 -6.54 3.00
N PRO A 157 15.17 -6.00 3.12
CA PRO A 157 15.41 -4.69 3.73
C PRO A 157 14.69 -3.53 3.01
N SER A 158 14.36 -3.72 1.73
CA SER A 158 13.59 -2.79 0.89
C SER A 158 12.18 -2.53 1.43
N LEU A 159 11.63 -3.39 2.29
CA LEU A 159 10.33 -3.19 2.95
C LEU A 159 10.38 -2.19 4.12
N ARG A 160 11.58 -1.79 4.57
CA ARG A 160 11.73 -0.88 5.73
C ARG A 160 10.95 0.44 5.58
N PRO A 161 10.99 1.15 4.44
CA PRO A 161 10.22 2.39 4.27
C PRO A 161 8.71 2.17 4.40
N LEU A 162 8.19 1.04 3.93
CA LEU A 162 6.77 0.68 4.07
C LEU A 162 6.40 0.38 5.52
N ASN A 163 7.28 -0.32 6.26
CA ASN A 163 7.09 -0.51 7.71
C ASN A 163 7.06 0.82 8.48
N ASP A 164 7.91 1.77 8.10
CA ASP A 164 8.02 3.05 8.79
C ASP A 164 6.76 3.93 8.60
N ASP A 165 6.08 3.81 7.46
CA ASP A 165 4.77 4.47 7.22
C ASP A 165 3.62 3.85 8.03
N LEU A 166 3.77 2.62 8.54
CA LEU A 166 2.77 1.89 9.33
C LEU A 166 2.96 1.99 10.85
N ARG A 167 3.94 2.79 11.29
CA ARG A 167 4.26 2.99 12.70
C ARG A 167 3.33 3.99 13.37
#